data_AF-A0AAJ2F824-F1
#
_entry.id   AF-A0AAJ2F824-F1
#
_cell.length_a   1.000
_cell.length_b   1.000
_cell.length_c   1.000
_cell.angle_alpha   90.00
_cell.angle_beta   90.00
_cell.angle_gamma   90.00
#
_symmetry.space_group_name_H-M   'P 1'
#
loop_
_entity.id
_entity.type
_entity.pdbx_description
1 polymer ?
#
loop_
_entity_poly.entity_id
_entity_poly.type
_entity_poly.pdbx_seq_one_letter_code
_entity_poly.pdbx_strand_id
1 'polypeptide(L)'
;MKKILLPILMLPFVFACSKSEDKQKKMIDEVMAVHDEVMPKMDEIMTLKGQLDSVAKVSPDSLKAKDLYVALDSADVQMMNWMEKYNPEEVKGKSEEVVVKYYEEEKNKIIKVKELTNASIEEAKAFLKK
;
A
#
# COMPACT_ATOMS: atom_id res chain seq x y z
N MET A 1 12.92 27.74 -67.09
CA MET A 1 13.57 27.65 -65.77
C MET A 1 12.49 27.36 -64.74
N LYS A 2 12.39 26.12 -64.26
CA LYS A 2 11.22 25.66 -63.50
C LYS A 2 11.68 24.54 -62.56
N LYS A 3 11.91 24.80 -61.27
CA LYS A 3 11.89 23.83 -60.13
C LYS A 3 11.70 24.65 -58.83
N ILE A 4 10.44 24.84 -58.42
CA ILE A 4 9.77 24.16 -57.29
C ILE A 4 10.36 24.57 -55.92
N LEU A 5 9.69 25.55 -55.31
CA LEU A 5 9.75 25.84 -53.87
C LEU A 5 9.03 24.71 -53.12
N LEU A 6 9.74 24.04 -52.20
CA LEU A 6 9.16 23.07 -51.27
C LEU A 6 9.09 23.74 -49.89
N PRO A 7 7.92 23.89 -49.24
CA PRO A 7 7.87 24.42 -47.89
C PRO A 7 8.27 23.32 -46.90
N ILE A 8 9.24 23.62 -46.04
CA ILE A 8 9.53 22.84 -44.83
C ILE A 8 8.27 22.89 -43.95
N LEU A 9 7.58 21.76 -43.88
CA LEU A 9 6.54 21.50 -42.90
C LEU A 9 7.23 21.34 -41.55
N MET A 10 7.32 22.43 -40.78
CA MET A 10 7.60 22.35 -39.35
C MET A 10 6.52 21.47 -38.71
N LEU A 11 6.94 20.34 -38.15
CA LEU A 11 6.15 19.51 -37.26
C LEU A 11 6.27 20.14 -35.85
N PRO A 12 5.21 20.69 -35.25
CA PRO A 12 5.27 21.10 -33.86
C PRO A 12 4.69 20.01 -32.95
N PHE A 13 5.11 20.08 -31.68
CA PHE A 13 4.57 19.40 -30.51
C PHE A 13 5.01 17.96 -30.22
N VAL A 14 6.10 17.88 -29.47
CA VAL A 14 6.26 16.88 -28.42
C VAL A 14 6.38 17.62 -27.08
N PHE A 15 5.25 17.99 -26.48
CA PHE A 15 5.19 18.59 -25.13
C PHE A 15 4.16 17.87 -24.23
N ALA A 16 3.78 16.63 -24.58
CA ALA A 16 2.77 15.86 -23.86
C ALA A 16 3.33 14.96 -22.73
N CYS A 17 4.66 14.91 -22.54
CA CYS A 17 5.30 13.94 -21.65
C CYS A 17 5.36 14.36 -20.17
N SER A 18 5.16 15.63 -19.82
CA SER A 18 5.27 16.10 -18.43
C SER A 18 4.01 15.85 -17.58
N LYS A 19 2.82 15.99 -18.16
CA LYS A 19 1.55 15.81 -17.42
C LYS A 19 1.32 14.36 -16.94
N SER A 20 1.80 13.37 -17.69
CA SER A 20 1.66 11.96 -17.34
C SER A 20 2.56 11.57 -16.16
N GLU A 21 3.78 12.12 -16.11
CA GLU A 21 4.74 11.88 -15.03
C GLU A 21 4.23 12.44 -13.69
N ASP A 22 3.70 13.67 -13.69
CA ASP A 22 3.12 14.30 -12.50
C ASP A 22 1.94 13.50 -11.93
N LYS A 23 1.06 12.99 -12.80
CA LYS A 23 -0.10 12.18 -12.40
C LYS A 23 0.34 10.84 -11.79
N GLN A 24 1.29 10.15 -12.41
CA GLN A 24 1.83 8.91 -11.88
C GLN A 24 2.49 9.12 -10.53
N LYS A 25 3.29 10.19 -10.39
CA LYS A 25 3.93 10.54 -9.11
C LYS A 25 2.90 10.71 -8.00
N LYS A 26 1.81 11.44 -8.27
CA LYS A 26 0.73 11.62 -7.28
C LYS A 26 0.12 10.29 -6.84
N MET A 27 -0.10 9.35 -7.77
CA MET A 27 -0.65 8.04 -7.45
C MET A 27 0.30 7.21 -6.57
N ILE A 28 1.61 7.26 -6.86
CA ILE A 28 2.64 6.64 -6.01
C ILE A 28 2.60 7.25 -4.60
N ASP A 29 2.60 8.58 -4.51
CA ASP A 29 2.57 9.29 -3.23
C ASP A 29 1.32 8.90 -2.41
N GLU A 30 0.16 8.74 -3.05
CA GLU A 30 -1.08 8.32 -2.39
C GLU A 30 -1.03 6.89 -1.85
N VAL A 31 -0.40 5.95 -2.58
CA VAL A 31 -0.19 4.57 -2.10
C VAL A 31 0.78 4.55 -0.93
N MET A 32 1.92 5.23 -1.09
CA MET A 32 2.99 5.25 -0.08
C MET A 32 2.57 6.01 1.19
N ALA A 33 1.72 7.04 1.10
CA ALA A 33 1.19 7.71 2.27
C ALA A 33 0.41 6.76 3.19
N VAL A 34 -0.34 5.79 2.64
CA VAL A 34 -1.05 4.78 3.44
C VAL A 34 -0.05 3.77 4.03
N HIS A 35 0.94 3.34 3.25
CA HIS A 35 2.02 2.49 3.75
C HIS A 35 2.73 3.13 4.95
N ASP A 36 3.16 4.39 4.80
CA ASP A 36 3.93 5.11 5.83
C ASP A 36 3.10 5.40 7.09
N GLU A 37 1.78 5.51 6.96
CA GLU A 37 0.87 5.60 8.11
C GLU A 37 0.79 4.28 8.90
N VAL A 38 0.84 3.14 8.21
CA VAL A 38 0.58 1.83 8.79
C VAL A 38 1.85 1.11 9.22
N MET A 39 2.95 1.25 8.47
CA MET A 39 4.23 0.57 8.73
C MET A 39 4.72 0.77 10.18
N PRO A 40 4.68 1.97 10.80
CA PRO A 40 5.11 2.14 12.18
C PRO A 40 4.26 1.35 13.20
N LYS A 41 3.05 0.93 12.83
CA LYS A 41 2.16 0.14 13.71
C LYS A 41 2.58 -1.32 13.80
N MET A 42 3.49 -1.81 12.96
CA MET A 42 3.98 -3.19 13.04
C MET A 42 4.75 -3.43 14.36
N ASP A 43 5.47 -2.43 14.86
CA ASP A 43 6.13 -2.50 16.18
C ASP A 43 5.11 -2.63 17.32
N GLU A 44 3.99 -1.90 17.20
CA GLU A 44 2.88 -2.00 18.15
C GLU A 44 2.20 -3.38 18.08
N ILE A 45 2.00 -3.93 16.88
CA ILE A 45 1.50 -5.30 16.69
C ILE A 45 2.40 -6.30 17.43
N MET A 46 3.72 -6.21 17.25
CA MET A 46 4.66 -7.14 17.88
C MET A 46 4.61 -7.05 19.42
N THR A 47 4.48 -5.84 19.95
CA THR A 47 4.31 -5.60 21.39
C THR A 47 3.02 -6.27 21.92
N LEU A 48 1.90 -6.03 21.24
CA LEU A 48 0.59 -6.58 21.64
C LEU A 48 0.56 -8.11 21.53
N LYS A 49 1.17 -8.68 20.49
CA LYS A 49 1.34 -10.13 20.33
C LYS A 49 2.06 -10.75 21.52
N GLY A 50 3.14 -10.13 22.01
CA GLY A 50 3.87 -10.62 23.20
C GLY A 50 3.02 -10.58 24.48
N GLN A 51 2.18 -9.56 24.65
CA GLN A 51 1.27 -9.45 25.78
C GLN A 51 0.17 -10.52 25.72
N LEU A 52 -0.44 -10.72 24.54
CA LEU A 52 -1.48 -11.73 24.33
C LEU A 52 -0.93 -13.16 24.51
N ASP A 53 0.27 -13.45 24.04
CA ASP A 53 0.93 -14.75 24.26
C ASP A 53 1.15 -15.01 25.76
N SER A 54 1.53 -13.98 26.52
CA SER A 54 1.66 -14.09 27.98
C SER A 54 0.31 -14.39 28.63
N VAL A 55 -0.76 -13.69 28.26
CA VAL A 55 -2.13 -13.95 28.76
C VAL A 55 -2.59 -15.36 28.40
N ALA A 56 -2.34 -15.80 27.17
CA ALA A 56 -2.76 -17.11 26.67
C ALA A 56 -2.16 -18.29 27.44
N LYS A 57 -1.02 -18.10 28.12
CA LYS A 57 -0.34 -19.13 28.92
C LYS A 57 -0.89 -19.27 30.35
N VAL A 58 -1.50 -18.22 30.90
CA VAL A 58 -1.82 -18.15 32.33
C VAL A 58 -3.29 -17.86 32.64
N SER A 59 -4.08 -17.42 31.66
CA SER A 59 -5.46 -16.96 31.86
C SER A 59 -6.51 -17.97 31.39
N PRO A 60 -7.69 -18.06 32.06
CA PRO A 60 -8.85 -18.78 31.52
C PRO A 60 -9.34 -18.20 30.18
N ASP A 61 -9.06 -16.93 29.88
CA ASP A 61 -9.39 -16.28 28.60
C ASP A 61 -8.40 -16.62 27.46
N SER A 62 -7.65 -17.72 27.61
CA SER A 62 -6.58 -18.10 26.68
C SER A 62 -7.01 -18.27 25.23
N LEU A 63 -8.25 -18.70 24.98
CA LEU A 63 -8.78 -18.82 23.62
C LEU A 63 -8.94 -17.45 22.94
N LYS A 64 -9.58 -16.49 23.64
CA LYS A 64 -9.75 -15.14 23.09
C LYS A 64 -8.41 -14.44 22.89
N ALA A 65 -7.45 -14.63 23.79
CA ALA A 65 -6.10 -14.09 23.64
C ALA A 65 -5.39 -14.64 22.39
N LYS A 66 -5.53 -15.95 22.11
CA LYS A 66 -4.98 -16.58 20.90
C LYS A 66 -5.65 -16.06 19.62
N ASP A 67 -6.96 -15.89 19.62
CA ASP A 67 -7.68 -15.36 18.46
C ASP A 67 -7.21 -13.94 18.10
N LEU A 68 -7.06 -13.08 19.12
CA LEU A 68 -6.54 -11.72 18.94
C LEU A 68 -5.07 -11.71 18.48
N TYR A 69 -4.26 -12.66 18.98
CA TYR A 69 -2.88 -12.83 18.51
C TYR A 69 -2.87 -13.14 17.01
N VAL A 70 -3.70 -14.09 16.56
CA VAL A 70 -3.79 -14.47 15.14
C VAL A 70 -4.29 -13.31 14.28
N ALA A 71 -5.22 -12.49 14.78
CA ALA A 71 -5.70 -11.31 14.06
C ALA A 71 -4.60 -10.25 13.86
N LEU A 72 -3.76 -10.04 14.88
CA LEU A 72 -2.58 -9.17 14.80
C LEU A 72 -1.51 -9.75 13.86
N ASP A 73 -1.26 -11.05 13.94
CA ASP A 73 -0.31 -11.75 13.07
C ASP A 73 -0.73 -11.67 11.59
N SER A 74 -2.02 -11.83 11.31
CA SER A 74 -2.57 -11.66 9.96
C SER A 74 -2.36 -10.25 9.41
N ALA A 75 -2.49 -9.21 10.24
CA ALA A 75 -2.24 -7.84 9.82
C ALA A 75 -0.77 -7.61 9.44
N ASP A 76 0.16 -8.09 10.28
CA ASP A 76 1.61 -8.04 10.04
C ASP A 76 1.99 -8.77 8.73
N VAL A 77 1.53 -10.02 8.59
CA VAL A 77 1.76 -10.83 7.39
C VAL A 77 1.19 -10.17 6.13
N GLN A 78 0.03 -9.52 6.21
CA GLN A 78 -0.53 -8.84 5.04
C GLN A 78 0.25 -7.59 4.64
N MET A 79 0.79 -6.82 5.59
CA MET A 79 1.70 -5.71 5.27
C MET A 79 2.98 -6.24 4.59
N MET A 80 3.60 -7.27 5.15
CA MET A 80 4.80 -7.89 4.57
C MET A 80 4.55 -8.44 3.16
N ASN A 81 3.45 -9.17 2.98
CA ASN A 81 3.05 -9.71 1.67
C ASN A 81 2.76 -8.60 0.64
N TRP A 82 2.22 -7.45 1.08
CA TRP A 82 2.02 -6.31 0.20
C TRP A 82 3.36 -5.72 -0.23
N MET A 83 4.29 -5.49 0.70
CA MET A 83 5.62 -4.97 0.40
C MET A 83 6.43 -5.88 -0.52
N GLU A 84 6.31 -7.20 -0.35
CA GLU A 84 6.96 -8.18 -1.23
C GLU A 84 6.43 -8.11 -2.67
N LYS A 85 5.14 -7.85 -2.83
CA LYS A 85 4.46 -7.86 -4.15
C LYS A 85 4.40 -6.50 -4.82
N TYR A 86 4.55 -5.41 -4.07
CA TYR A 86 4.55 -4.06 -4.63
C TYR A 86 5.77 -3.88 -5.54
N ASN A 87 5.49 -3.68 -6.83
CA ASN A 87 6.50 -3.66 -7.88
C ASN A 87 6.15 -2.62 -8.97
N PRO A 88 6.57 -1.36 -8.83
CA PRO A 88 6.26 -0.31 -9.79
C PRO A 88 6.93 -0.51 -11.17
N GLU A 89 7.95 -1.38 -11.28
CA GLU A 89 8.57 -1.70 -12.56
C GLU A 89 7.62 -2.48 -13.49
N GLU A 90 6.58 -3.14 -12.95
CA GLU A 90 5.59 -3.85 -13.77
C GLU A 90 4.80 -2.92 -14.69
N VAL A 91 4.73 -1.63 -14.41
CA VAL A 91 3.96 -0.66 -15.20
C VAL A 91 4.81 0.39 -15.91
N LYS A 92 6.13 0.28 -15.81
CA LYS A 92 7.06 1.21 -16.45
C LYS A 92 6.95 1.14 -17.98
N GLY A 93 6.76 2.30 -18.60
CA GLY A 93 6.61 2.42 -20.05
C GLY A 93 5.30 1.83 -20.60
N LYS A 94 4.36 1.41 -19.74
CA LYS A 94 3.01 0.98 -20.16
C LYS A 94 2.10 2.20 -20.41
N SER A 95 0.93 1.94 -21.00
CA SER A 95 -0.06 2.99 -21.24
C SER A 95 -0.59 3.58 -19.93
N GLU A 96 -1.05 4.83 -19.98
CA GLU A 96 -1.62 5.52 -18.82
C GLU A 96 -2.74 4.72 -18.16
N GLU A 97 -3.62 4.10 -18.94
CA GLU A 97 -4.70 3.25 -18.42
C GLU A 97 -4.18 2.09 -17.55
N VAL A 98 -3.10 1.42 -17.99
CA VAL A 98 -2.50 0.31 -17.23
C VAL A 98 -1.82 0.82 -15.96
N VAL A 99 -1.13 1.95 -16.05
CA VAL A 99 -0.47 2.60 -14.90
C VAL A 99 -1.52 3.01 -13.85
N VAL A 100 -2.59 3.68 -14.27
CA VAL A 100 -3.68 4.12 -13.38
C VAL A 100 -4.32 2.93 -12.67
N LYS A 101 -4.70 1.90 -13.44
CA LYS A 101 -5.33 0.70 -12.87
C LYS A 101 -4.45 0.03 -11.81
N TYR A 102 -3.15 -0.10 -12.08
CA TYR A 102 -2.21 -0.68 -11.13
C TYR A 102 -2.17 0.08 -9.80
N TYR A 103 -1.97 1.40 -9.84
CA TYR A 103 -1.89 2.17 -8.60
C TYR A 103 -3.24 2.29 -7.87
N GLU A 104 -4.37 2.26 -8.57
CA GLU A 104 -5.69 2.15 -7.93
C GLU A 104 -5.85 0.81 -7.20
N GLU A 105 -5.41 -0.30 -7.81
CA GLU A 105 -5.42 -1.61 -7.19
C GLU A 105 -4.48 -1.67 -5.98
N GLU A 106 -3.25 -1.16 -6.09
CA GLU A 106 -2.31 -1.10 -4.97
C GLU A 106 -2.82 -0.23 -3.83
N LYS A 107 -3.43 0.93 -4.14
CA LYS A 107 -4.07 1.79 -3.14
C LYS A 107 -5.18 1.05 -2.38
N ASN A 108 -6.02 0.32 -3.10
CA ASN A 108 -7.08 -0.48 -2.47
C ASN A 108 -6.53 -1.62 -1.61
N LYS A 109 -5.43 -2.27 -2.02
CA LYS A 109 -4.77 -3.31 -1.22
C LYS A 109 -4.23 -2.73 0.08
N ILE A 110 -3.46 -1.63 0.02
CA ILE A 110 -2.84 -1.05 1.22
C ILE A 110 -3.88 -0.42 2.17
N ILE A 111 -5.00 0.09 1.66
CA ILE A 111 -6.14 0.52 2.50
C ILE A 111 -6.74 -0.66 3.28
N LYS A 112 -6.90 -1.83 2.67
CA LYS A 112 -7.38 -3.02 3.39
C LYS A 112 -6.41 -3.47 4.48
N VAL A 113 -5.10 -3.38 4.21
CA VAL A 113 -4.07 -3.65 5.23
C VAL A 113 -4.18 -2.65 6.39
N LYS A 114 -4.41 -1.36 6.08
CA LYS A 114 -4.65 -0.30 7.09
C LYS A 114 -5.85 -0.61 7.97
N GLU A 115 -6.99 -0.94 7.36
CA GLU A 115 -8.24 -1.23 8.07
C GLU A 115 -8.08 -2.42 9.01
N LEU A 116 -7.51 -3.53 8.50
CA LEU A 116 -7.24 -4.71 9.30
C LEU A 116 -6.28 -4.41 10.46
N THR A 117 -5.18 -3.70 10.18
CA THR A 117 -4.19 -3.34 11.20
C THR A 117 -4.82 -2.54 12.34
N ASN A 118 -5.58 -1.50 12.00
CA ASN A 118 -6.21 -0.66 13.01
C ASN A 118 -7.27 -1.44 13.82
N ALA A 119 -8.09 -2.26 13.17
CA ALA A 119 -9.09 -3.08 13.84
C ALA A 119 -8.43 -4.10 14.81
N SER A 120 -7.43 -4.85 14.36
CA SER A 120 -6.72 -5.83 15.19
C SER A 120 -6.05 -5.18 16.40
N ILE A 121 -5.44 -3.99 16.24
CA ILE A 121 -4.83 -3.23 17.34
C ILE A 121 -5.87 -2.75 18.34
N GLU A 122 -6.98 -2.16 17.86
CA GLU A 122 -8.07 -1.69 18.71
C GLU A 122 -8.65 -2.83 19.56
N GLU A 123 -8.95 -3.97 18.96
CA GLU A 123 -9.50 -5.14 19.65
C GLU A 123 -8.53 -5.71 20.69
N ALA A 124 -7.25 -5.84 20.34
CA ALA A 124 -6.23 -6.33 21.26
C ALA A 124 -6.04 -5.39 22.45
N LYS A 125 -5.97 -4.08 22.21
CA LYS A 125 -5.89 -3.07 23.29
C LYS A 125 -7.12 -3.09 24.18
N ALA A 126 -8.31 -3.23 23.62
CA ALA A 126 -9.54 -3.30 24.40
C ALA A 126 -9.55 -4.52 25.32
N PHE A 127 -9.10 -5.69 24.82
CA PHE A 127 -8.98 -6.90 25.61
C PHE A 127 -7.95 -6.79 26.74
N LEU A 128 -6.77 -6.21 26.46
CA LEU A 128 -5.67 -6.10 27.42
C LEU A 128 -5.87 -5.03 28.50
N LYS A 129 -6.82 -4.10 28.32
CA LYS A 129 -7.20 -3.08 29.31
C LYS A 129 -8.27 -3.55 30.31
N LYS A 130 -8.91 -4.68 30.04
CA LYS A 130 -9.93 -5.28 30.90
C LYS A 130 -9.29 -5.87 32.16
#